data_AF-A0A6N6S9Z1-F1
#
_entry.id   AF-A0A6N6S9Z1-F1
#
_cell.length_a   1.000
_cell.length_b   1.000
_cell.length_c   1.000
_cell.angle_alpha   90.00
_cell.angle_beta   90.00
_cell.angle_gamma   90.00
#
_symmetry.space_group_name_H-M   'P 1'
#
loop_
_entity.id
_entity.type
_entity.pdbx_description
1 polymer ?
#
loop_
_entity_poly.entity_id
_entity_poly.type
_entity_poly.pdbx_seq_one_letter_code
_entity_poly.pdbx_strand_id
1 'polypeptide(L)'
;MEGRYVVLERLDPARHAADLFAANRESDAIWDYMPYGPFADEAAYRAWAEGMAGRADPWFVTLIDRATGRAGGVASYLRIEPAAGSIEVGHIALAPRIQRTRAATEAMYLMMAWSFGAGYRRYEWKCNALNLGSRRAAERYGFSFEGIFRQATVVKGRNRDTAWFAAIDREWPALKAAFDTWLDLANFDAAGRQRQGLSALTRPVLVTSDPALL
;
A
#
# COMPACT_ATOMS: atom_id res chain seq x y z
N MET A 1 -7.93 7.71 9.69
CA MET A 1 -6.92 7.10 10.59
C MET A 1 -5.75 8.06 10.65
N GLU A 2 -5.19 8.30 11.83
CA GLU A 2 -4.13 9.30 12.02
C GLU A 2 -2.86 8.65 12.57
N GLY A 3 -1.72 8.98 11.96
CA GLY A 3 -0.39 8.59 12.40
C GLY A 3 0.51 9.80 12.72
N ARG A 4 1.77 9.52 13.04
CA ARG A 4 2.78 10.54 13.33
C ARG A 4 3.22 11.28 12.06
N TYR A 5 3.32 10.58 10.93
CA TYR A 5 3.85 11.05 9.65
C TYR A 5 2.78 11.15 8.56
N VAL A 6 1.68 10.40 8.68
CA VAL A 6 0.61 10.39 7.67
C VAL A 6 -0.78 10.51 8.30
N VAL A 7 -1.70 11.13 7.58
CA VAL A 7 -3.14 11.04 7.84
C VAL A 7 -3.79 10.29 6.69
N LEU A 8 -4.64 9.31 7.01
CA LEU A 8 -5.46 8.57 6.06
C LEU A 8 -6.90 9.06 6.14
N GLU A 9 -7.34 9.73 5.09
CA GLU A 9 -8.73 10.17 4.93
C GLU A 9 -9.43 9.30 3.87
N ARG A 10 -10.76 9.21 3.93
CA ARG A 10 -11.54 8.69 2.81
C ARG A 10 -11.24 9.52 1.56
N LEU A 11 -11.09 8.89 0.40
CA LEU A 11 -10.88 9.62 -0.85
C LEU A 11 -12.03 10.63 -1.09
N ASP A 12 -11.69 11.91 -1.10
CA ASP A 12 -12.56 13.03 -1.40
C ASP A 12 -12.04 13.73 -2.66
N PRO A 13 -12.69 13.56 -3.82
CA PRO A 13 -12.23 14.14 -5.07
C PRO A 13 -12.21 15.68 -5.06
N ALA A 14 -13.07 16.33 -4.29
CA ALA A 14 -13.09 17.79 -4.20
C ALA A 14 -11.92 18.33 -3.40
N ARG A 15 -11.48 17.59 -2.38
CA ARG A 15 -10.35 17.98 -1.52
C ARG A 15 -8.99 17.48 -2.01
N HIS A 16 -8.93 16.28 -2.59
CA HIS A 16 -7.67 15.55 -2.77
C HIS A 16 -7.18 15.50 -4.22
N ALA A 17 -8.06 15.65 -5.23
CA ALA A 17 -7.71 15.36 -6.62
C ALA A 17 -6.58 16.24 -7.17
N ALA A 18 -6.58 17.54 -6.85
CA ALA A 18 -5.56 18.47 -7.31
C ALA A 18 -4.16 18.12 -6.79
N ASP A 19 -4.02 17.90 -5.48
CA ASP A 19 -2.76 17.50 -4.85
C ASP A 19 -2.27 16.15 -5.38
N LEU A 20 -3.17 15.16 -5.46
CA LEU A 20 -2.87 13.83 -5.96
C LEU A 20 -2.41 13.87 -7.41
N PHE A 21 -3.12 14.59 -8.28
CA PHE A 21 -2.72 14.74 -9.68
C PHE A 21 -1.36 15.43 -9.80
N ALA A 22 -1.15 16.54 -9.09
CA ALA A 22 0.12 17.26 -9.09
C ALA A 22 1.30 16.39 -8.61
N ALA A 23 1.09 15.55 -7.59
CA ALA A 23 2.12 14.63 -7.10
C ALA A 23 2.38 13.49 -8.10
N ASN A 24 1.33 12.91 -8.67
CA ASN A 24 1.44 11.78 -9.61
C ASN A 24 2.18 12.14 -10.91
N ARG A 25 2.13 13.42 -11.32
CA ARG A 25 2.81 13.93 -12.52
C ARG A 25 4.34 13.92 -12.44
N GLU A 26 4.92 13.65 -11.28
CA GLU A 26 6.37 13.48 -11.14
C GLU A 26 6.90 12.26 -11.93
N SER A 27 6.06 11.23 -12.13
CA SER A 27 6.45 10.05 -12.90
C SER A 27 5.25 9.22 -13.32
N ASP A 28 5.12 8.96 -14.62
CA ASP A 28 4.07 8.05 -15.14
C ASP A 28 4.33 6.58 -14.82
N ALA A 29 5.55 6.22 -14.39
CA ALA A 29 5.91 4.84 -14.06
C ALA A 29 5.06 4.26 -12.91
N ILE A 30 4.40 5.11 -12.11
CA ILE A 30 3.46 4.67 -11.07
C ILE A 30 2.25 3.92 -11.66
N TRP A 31 1.96 4.09 -12.96
CA TRP A 31 0.81 3.50 -13.65
C TRP A 31 1.14 2.21 -14.42
N ASP A 32 2.42 1.84 -14.55
CA ASP A 32 2.89 0.73 -15.39
C ASP A 32 2.18 -0.59 -15.07
N TYR A 33 1.93 -0.84 -13.79
CA TYR A 33 1.28 -2.05 -13.29
C TYR A 33 -0.14 -1.83 -12.74
N MET A 34 -0.70 -0.64 -12.95
CA MET A 34 -2.06 -0.31 -12.52
C MET A 34 -3.07 -0.58 -13.64
N PRO A 35 -4.32 -0.94 -13.32
CA PRO A 35 -5.35 -1.20 -14.32
C PRO A 35 -5.89 0.06 -15.00
N TYR A 36 -5.53 1.23 -14.49
CA TYR A 36 -5.92 2.55 -14.98
C TYR A 36 -4.69 3.47 -15.06
N GLY A 37 -4.92 4.72 -15.47
CA GLY A 37 -3.87 5.70 -15.72
C GLY A 37 -2.99 5.36 -16.93
N PRO A 38 -2.04 6.23 -17.28
CA PRO A 38 -1.88 7.59 -16.76
C PRO A 38 -3.09 8.49 -17.10
N PHE A 39 -3.18 9.64 -16.42
CA PHE A 39 -4.26 10.62 -16.63
C PHE A 39 -3.69 11.86 -17.32
N ALA A 40 -4.38 12.36 -18.35
CA ALA A 40 -3.89 13.47 -19.17
C ALA A 40 -3.86 14.80 -18.42
N ASP A 41 -4.88 15.06 -17.60
CA ASP A 41 -5.07 16.29 -16.85
C ASP A 41 -5.76 16.02 -15.49
N GLU A 42 -5.85 17.07 -14.68
CA GLU A 42 -6.49 17.01 -13.37
C GLU A 42 -7.97 16.64 -13.47
N ALA A 43 -8.67 17.10 -14.51
CA ALA A 43 -10.08 16.81 -14.72
C ALA A 43 -10.31 15.30 -14.96
N ALA A 44 -9.46 14.66 -15.75
CA ALA A 44 -9.49 13.22 -15.98
C ALA A 44 -9.17 12.42 -14.71
N TYR A 45 -8.19 12.86 -13.91
CA TYR A 45 -7.90 12.24 -12.61
C TYR A 45 -9.08 12.40 -11.64
N ARG A 46 -9.67 13.60 -11.58
CA ARG A 46 -10.82 13.92 -10.72
C ARG A 46 -12.03 13.07 -11.09
N ALA A 47 -12.35 12.93 -12.38
CA ALA A 47 -13.45 12.08 -12.85
C ALA A 47 -13.25 10.60 -12.44
N TRP A 48 -12.02 10.09 -12.53
CA TRP A 48 -11.69 8.77 -12.01
C TRP A 48 -11.89 8.68 -10.49
N ALA A 49 -11.39 9.67 -9.74
CA ALA A 49 -11.51 9.71 -8.28
C ALA A 49 -12.99 9.77 -7.85
N GLU A 50 -13.85 10.52 -8.53
CA GLU A 50 -15.30 10.56 -8.31
C GLU A 50 -15.95 9.20 -8.51
N GLY A 51 -15.57 8.48 -9.58
CA GLY A 51 -16.05 7.12 -9.83
C GLY A 51 -15.61 6.08 -8.77
N MET A 52 -14.55 6.38 -8.01
CA MET A 52 -14.03 5.50 -6.95
C MET A 52 -14.50 5.88 -5.55
N ALA A 53 -14.62 7.17 -5.24
CA ALA A 53 -14.92 7.67 -3.89
C ALA A 53 -16.25 7.17 -3.32
N GLY A 54 -17.25 6.91 -4.18
CA GLY A 54 -18.57 6.40 -3.78
C GLY A 54 -18.65 4.88 -3.56
N ARG A 55 -17.57 4.12 -3.81
CA ARG A 55 -17.63 2.65 -3.78
C ARG A 55 -17.40 2.07 -2.39
N ALA A 56 -18.19 1.05 -2.02
CA ALA A 56 -17.93 0.25 -0.83
C ALA A 56 -16.72 -0.68 -1.01
N ASP A 57 -16.51 -1.17 -2.23
CA ASP A 57 -15.37 -2.00 -2.63
C ASP A 57 -15.00 -1.68 -4.10
N PRO A 58 -13.77 -1.23 -4.40
CA PRO A 58 -12.70 -0.88 -3.46
C PRO A 58 -13.03 0.35 -2.59
N TRP A 59 -12.69 0.27 -1.30
CA TRP A 59 -12.77 1.38 -0.34
C TRP A 59 -11.47 2.19 -0.36
N PHE A 60 -11.41 3.26 -1.15
CA PHE A 60 -10.23 4.12 -1.26
C PHE A 60 -9.99 5.03 -0.06
N VAL A 61 -8.72 5.24 0.25
CA VAL A 61 -8.20 6.21 1.19
C VAL A 61 -7.05 7.01 0.55
N THR A 62 -6.97 8.28 0.93
CA THR A 62 -5.89 9.20 0.54
C THR A 62 -4.85 9.26 1.64
N LEU A 63 -3.57 9.23 1.25
CA LEU A 63 -2.42 9.43 2.14
C LEU A 63 -2.00 10.90 2.10
N ILE A 64 -2.20 11.60 3.21
CA ILE A 64 -1.80 13.00 3.38
C ILE A 64 -0.53 13.02 4.23
N ASP A 65 0.58 13.45 3.63
CA ASP A 65 1.85 13.57 4.33
C ASP A 65 1.78 14.74 5.32
N ARG A 66 1.99 14.47 6.61
CA ARG A 66 1.91 15.50 7.65
C ARG A 66 3.02 16.53 7.56
N ALA A 67 4.17 16.19 6.95
CA ALA A 67 5.25 17.14 6.79
C ALA A 67 4.91 18.26 5.80
N THR A 68 4.12 17.95 4.78
CA THR A 68 3.75 18.89 3.71
C THR A 68 2.30 19.36 3.77
N GLY A 69 1.44 18.63 4.49
CA GLY A 69 -0.01 18.84 4.53
C GLY A 69 -0.72 18.48 3.22
N ARG A 70 -0.04 17.80 2.28
CA ARG A 70 -0.55 17.52 0.94
C ARG A 70 -0.80 16.04 0.71
N ALA A 71 -1.78 15.74 -0.14
CA ALA A 71 -2.02 14.37 -0.59
C ALA A 71 -0.88 13.89 -1.49
N GLY A 72 -0.31 12.72 -1.17
CA GLY A 72 0.85 12.15 -1.89
C GLY A 72 0.58 10.78 -2.50
N GLY A 73 -0.59 10.19 -2.25
CA GLY A 73 -0.94 8.90 -2.84
C GLY A 73 -2.30 8.39 -2.36
N VAL A 74 -2.70 7.26 -2.93
CA VAL A 74 -3.92 6.54 -2.57
C VAL A 74 -3.62 5.07 -2.33
N ALA A 75 -4.46 4.43 -1.53
CA ALA A 75 -4.56 2.98 -1.37
C ALA A 75 -6.03 2.63 -1.15
N SER A 76 -6.40 1.36 -1.24
CA SER A 76 -7.75 0.93 -0.90
C SER A 76 -7.76 -0.37 -0.13
N TYR A 77 -8.82 -0.58 0.65
CA TYR A 77 -9.27 -1.95 0.92
C TYR A 77 -10.10 -2.44 -0.25
N LEU A 78 -10.01 -3.71 -0.60
CA LEU A 78 -10.82 -4.32 -1.65
C LEU A 78 -10.99 -5.81 -1.42
N ARG A 79 -11.89 -6.43 -2.19
CA ARG A 79 -12.28 -7.83 -2.03
C ARG A 79 -12.60 -8.15 -0.57
N ILE A 80 -13.45 -7.30 -0.01
CA ILE A 80 -13.80 -7.28 1.40
C ILE A 80 -14.75 -8.45 1.65
N GLU A 81 -14.30 -9.46 2.42
CA GLU A 81 -15.07 -10.66 2.72
C GLU A 81 -15.18 -10.83 4.25
N PRO A 82 -16.17 -10.18 4.89
CA PRO A 82 -16.34 -10.24 6.35
C PRO A 82 -16.63 -11.65 6.85
N ALA A 83 -17.34 -12.50 6.08
CA ALA A 83 -17.70 -13.84 6.53
C ALA A 83 -16.47 -14.77 6.61
N ALA A 84 -15.50 -14.60 5.70
CA ALA A 84 -14.22 -15.30 5.78
C ALA A 84 -13.19 -14.58 6.69
N GLY A 85 -13.45 -13.32 7.04
CA GLY A 85 -12.47 -12.47 7.71
C GLY A 85 -11.25 -12.20 6.84
N SER A 86 -11.43 -12.02 5.52
CA SER A 86 -10.35 -11.68 4.58
C SER A 86 -10.57 -10.31 3.94
N ILE A 87 -9.48 -9.55 3.79
CA ILE A 87 -9.50 -8.24 3.13
C ILE A 87 -8.16 -7.98 2.44
N GLU A 88 -8.19 -7.37 1.26
CA GLU A 88 -7.00 -7.02 0.51
C GLU A 88 -6.67 -5.53 0.68
N VAL A 89 -5.39 -5.20 0.74
CA VAL A 89 -4.89 -3.85 0.45
C VAL A 89 -4.34 -3.80 -0.95
N GLY A 90 -4.83 -2.84 -1.73
CA GLY A 90 -4.50 -2.75 -3.14
C GLY A 90 -4.76 -1.36 -3.67
N HIS A 91 -4.73 -1.23 -4.99
CA HIS A 91 -4.80 0.06 -5.68
C HIS A 91 -3.81 1.10 -5.12
N ILE A 92 -2.67 0.63 -4.63
CA ILE A 92 -1.65 1.47 -4.00
C ILE A 92 -0.91 2.24 -5.09
N ALA A 93 -1.20 3.54 -5.20
CA ALA A 93 -0.53 4.46 -6.10
C ALA A 93 0.08 5.58 -5.26
N LEU A 94 1.40 5.53 -5.07
CA LEU A 94 2.16 6.49 -4.29
C LEU A 94 3.02 7.34 -5.24
N ALA A 95 2.88 8.66 -5.17
CA ALA A 95 3.75 9.56 -5.94
C ALA A 95 5.22 9.41 -5.49
N PRO A 96 6.20 9.63 -6.38
CA PRO A 96 7.62 9.52 -6.04
C PRO A 96 8.02 10.24 -4.75
N ARG A 97 7.50 11.46 -4.52
CA ARG A 97 7.74 12.23 -3.29
C ARG A 97 7.36 11.55 -1.97
N ILE A 98 6.39 10.64 -1.95
CA ILE A 98 5.98 9.93 -0.73
C ILE A 98 6.56 8.50 -0.66
N GLN A 99 7.02 7.95 -1.79
CA GLN A 99 7.63 6.62 -1.82
C GLN A 99 8.89 6.58 -0.95
N ARG A 100 9.12 5.43 -0.29
CA ARG A 100 10.29 5.19 0.58
C ARG A 100 10.42 6.20 1.74
N THR A 101 9.32 6.87 2.13
CA THR A 101 9.26 7.71 3.32
C THR A 101 8.66 6.97 4.51
N ARG A 102 8.78 7.57 5.70
CA ARG A 102 8.09 7.10 6.91
C ARG A 102 6.56 7.18 6.76
N ALA A 103 6.04 8.21 6.10
CA ALA A 103 4.60 8.39 5.85
C ALA A 103 4.02 7.22 5.03
N ALA A 104 4.70 6.78 3.98
CA ALA A 104 4.25 5.61 3.20
C ALA A 104 4.27 4.30 3.99
N THR A 105 5.29 4.09 4.84
CA THR A 105 5.37 2.90 5.68
C THR A 105 4.31 2.92 6.77
N GLU A 106 4.11 4.06 7.42
CA GLU A 106 3.08 4.22 8.46
C GLU A 106 1.67 4.09 7.88
N ALA A 107 1.43 4.53 6.64
CA ALA A 107 0.13 4.32 6.00
C ALA A 107 -0.22 2.84 5.87
N MET A 108 0.73 2.01 5.44
CA MET A 108 0.53 0.56 5.33
C MET A 108 0.35 -0.09 6.71
N TYR A 109 1.09 0.37 7.72
CA TYR A 109 0.90 -0.05 9.10
C TYR A 109 -0.51 0.26 9.61
N LEU A 110 -0.98 1.50 9.47
CA LEU A 110 -2.30 1.92 9.94
C LEU A 110 -3.40 1.11 9.27
N MET A 111 -3.26 0.86 7.95
CA MET A 111 -4.25 0.07 7.23
C MET A 111 -4.26 -1.40 7.67
N MET A 112 -3.08 -1.99 7.89
CA MET A 112 -2.95 -3.36 8.41
C MET A 112 -3.50 -3.47 9.84
N ALA A 113 -3.17 -2.51 10.70
CA ALA A 113 -3.61 -2.44 12.09
C ALA A 113 -5.12 -2.32 12.20
N TRP A 114 -5.75 -1.50 11.35
CA TRP A 114 -7.20 -1.41 11.30
C TRP A 114 -7.85 -2.74 10.90
N SER A 115 -7.34 -3.42 9.87
CA SER A 115 -7.89 -4.70 9.41
C SER A 115 -7.91 -5.74 10.52
N PHE A 116 -6.76 -5.95 11.19
CA PHE A 116 -6.69 -6.92 12.28
C PHE A 116 -7.48 -6.46 13.51
N GLY A 117 -7.50 -5.16 13.82
CA GLY A 117 -8.31 -4.58 14.89
C GLY A 117 -9.82 -4.73 14.65
N ALA A 118 -10.26 -4.75 13.39
CA ALA A 118 -11.63 -5.00 12.99
C ALA A 118 -12.01 -6.50 12.99
N GLY A 119 -11.08 -7.40 13.35
CA GLY A 119 -11.33 -8.84 13.45
C GLY A 119 -11.09 -9.63 12.17
N TYR A 120 -10.52 -9.02 11.12
CA TYR A 120 -10.08 -9.77 9.96
C TYR A 120 -8.93 -10.70 10.34
N ARG A 121 -8.97 -11.92 9.81
CA ARG A 121 -8.00 -12.98 10.08
C ARG A 121 -6.89 -13.04 9.03
N ARG A 122 -7.14 -12.45 7.87
CA ARG A 122 -6.24 -12.47 6.71
C ARG A 122 -6.23 -11.12 6.01
N TYR A 123 -5.01 -10.61 5.79
CA TYR A 123 -4.76 -9.36 5.09
C TYR A 123 -3.89 -9.60 3.87
N GLU A 124 -4.44 -9.37 2.68
CA GLU A 124 -3.84 -9.77 1.41
C GLU A 124 -3.14 -8.60 0.70
N TRP A 125 -2.06 -8.92 0.00
CA TRP A 125 -1.41 -8.04 -0.98
C TRP A 125 -1.23 -8.78 -2.29
N LYS A 126 -1.61 -8.14 -3.41
CA LYS A 126 -1.40 -8.69 -4.75
C LYS A 126 -0.80 -7.68 -5.69
N CYS A 127 0.05 -8.19 -6.58
CA CYS A 127 0.63 -7.37 -7.62
C CYS A 127 0.90 -8.19 -8.89
N ASN A 128 1.20 -7.50 -9.98
CA ASN A 128 1.73 -8.16 -11.17
C ASN A 128 3.07 -8.82 -10.81
N ALA A 129 3.29 -10.08 -11.21
CA ALA A 129 4.53 -10.80 -10.94
C ALA A 129 5.79 -10.08 -11.48
N LEU A 130 5.67 -9.25 -12.53
CA LEU A 130 6.77 -8.44 -13.05
C LEU A 130 7.04 -7.18 -12.23
N ASN A 131 6.13 -6.78 -11.33
CA ASN A 131 6.30 -5.62 -10.46
C ASN A 131 7.18 -5.95 -9.24
N LEU A 132 8.49 -6.09 -9.46
CA LEU A 132 9.46 -6.38 -8.40
C LEU A 132 9.47 -5.32 -7.28
N GLY A 133 9.13 -4.06 -7.60
CA GLY A 133 9.02 -3.00 -6.59
C GLY A 133 7.90 -3.29 -5.59
N SER A 134 6.72 -3.67 -6.08
CA SER A 134 5.58 -4.05 -5.24
C SER A 134 5.82 -5.36 -4.49
N ARG A 135 6.47 -6.35 -5.11
CA ARG A 135 6.82 -7.62 -4.45
C ARG A 135 7.75 -7.40 -3.27
N ARG A 136 8.81 -6.60 -3.46
CA ARG A 136 9.73 -6.19 -2.36
C ARG A 136 9.02 -5.41 -1.27
N ALA A 137 8.05 -4.57 -1.62
CA ALA A 137 7.28 -3.82 -0.63
C ALA A 137 6.43 -4.77 0.23
N ALA A 138 5.72 -5.73 -0.38
CA ALA A 138 4.92 -6.72 0.33
C ALA A 138 5.77 -7.50 1.36
N GLU A 139 6.89 -8.09 0.94
CA GLU A 139 7.77 -8.79 1.89
C GLU A 139 8.38 -7.87 2.95
N ARG A 140 8.82 -6.65 2.57
CA ARG A 140 9.31 -5.67 3.54
C ARG A 140 8.26 -5.38 4.62
N TYR A 141 6.99 -5.30 4.25
CA TYR A 141 5.88 -5.07 5.18
C TYR A 141 5.45 -6.31 5.95
N GLY A 142 6.09 -7.47 5.74
CA GLY A 142 5.82 -8.69 6.48
C GLY A 142 4.75 -9.58 5.91
N PHE A 143 4.37 -9.40 4.64
CA PHE A 143 3.47 -10.33 3.96
C PHE A 143 4.27 -11.54 3.44
N SER A 144 3.88 -12.75 3.84
CA SER A 144 4.44 -14.01 3.37
C SER A 144 4.00 -14.30 1.93
N PHE A 145 4.90 -14.79 1.08
CA PHE A 145 4.61 -15.12 -0.32
C PHE A 145 3.86 -16.45 -0.46
N GLU A 146 2.72 -16.48 -1.13
CA GLU A 146 1.89 -17.69 -1.23
C GLU A 146 1.85 -18.31 -2.64
N GLY A 147 2.39 -17.63 -3.65
CA GLY A 147 2.50 -18.17 -4.99
C GLY A 147 2.17 -17.18 -6.10
N ILE A 148 2.22 -17.70 -7.34
CA ILE A 148 1.87 -16.94 -8.55
C ILE A 148 0.73 -17.65 -9.27
N PHE A 149 -0.36 -16.92 -9.50
CA PHE A 149 -1.42 -17.36 -10.39
C PHE A 149 -1.06 -16.92 -11.81
N ARG A 150 -0.75 -17.90 -12.65
CA ARG A 150 -0.40 -17.70 -14.06
C ARG A 150 -1.64 -17.32 -14.86
N GLN A 151 -1.49 -16.37 -15.78
CA GLN A 151 -2.57 -15.89 -16.65
C GLN A 151 -3.84 -15.46 -15.89
N ALA A 152 -3.67 -14.93 -14.67
CA ALA A 152 -4.79 -14.63 -13.78
C ALA A 152 -5.72 -13.56 -14.37
N THR A 153 -5.16 -12.55 -15.04
CA THR A 153 -5.93 -11.46 -15.66
C THR A 153 -5.22 -10.90 -16.90
N VAL A 154 -5.94 -10.10 -17.70
CA VAL A 154 -5.37 -9.24 -18.74
C VAL A 154 -5.53 -7.80 -18.29
N VAL A 155 -4.44 -7.03 -18.31
CA VAL A 155 -4.43 -5.60 -17.93
C VAL A 155 -3.77 -4.81 -19.04
N LYS A 156 -4.44 -3.74 -19.52
CA LYS A 156 -3.95 -2.88 -20.62
C LYS A 156 -3.48 -3.70 -21.84
N GLY A 157 -4.25 -4.73 -22.20
CA GLY A 157 -3.96 -5.62 -23.34
C GLY A 157 -2.80 -6.60 -23.15
N ARG A 158 -2.26 -6.74 -21.93
CA ARG A 158 -1.12 -7.63 -21.62
C ARG A 158 -1.49 -8.68 -20.60
N ASN A 159 -0.88 -9.86 -20.71
CA ASN A 159 -0.96 -10.90 -19.69
C ASN A 159 -0.50 -10.38 -18.32
N ARG A 160 -1.23 -10.74 -17.27
CA ARG A 160 -0.84 -10.49 -15.88
C ARG A 160 -0.91 -11.78 -15.08
N ASP A 161 0.27 -12.31 -14.80
CA ASP A 161 0.48 -13.24 -13.71
C ASP A 161 0.40 -12.46 -12.38
N THR A 162 -0.31 -13.01 -11.39
CA THR A 162 -0.53 -12.33 -10.11
C THR A 162 0.26 -13.01 -9.02
N ALA A 163 1.20 -12.28 -8.41
CA ALA A 163 1.89 -12.72 -7.20
C ALA A 163 1.02 -12.41 -5.98
N TRP A 164 0.87 -13.41 -5.11
CA TRP A 164 0.04 -13.36 -3.91
C TRP A 164 0.89 -13.36 -2.66
N PHE A 165 0.54 -12.47 -1.75
CA PHE A 165 1.12 -12.39 -0.42
C PHE A 165 0.02 -12.18 0.62
N ALA A 166 0.27 -12.61 1.85
CA ALA A 166 -0.64 -12.38 2.96
C ALA A 166 0.09 -12.24 4.30
N ALA A 167 -0.54 -11.50 5.21
CA ALA A 167 -0.28 -11.57 6.64
C ALA A 167 -1.54 -12.09 7.34
N ILE A 168 -1.38 -12.83 8.45
CA ILE A 168 -2.52 -13.36 9.22
C ILE A 168 -2.58 -12.82 10.66
N ASP A 169 -3.74 -13.00 11.29
CA ASP A 169 -4.02 -12.59 12.67
C ASP A 169 -2.94 -13.04 13.68
N ARG A 170 -2.42 -14.26 13.53
CA ARG A 170 -1.39 -14.82 14.42
C ARG A 170 -0.01 -14.17 14.25
N GLU A 171 0.28 -13.63 13.07
CA GLU A 171 1.55 -12.95 12.77
C GLU A 171 1.50 -11.47 13.21
N TRP A 172 0.29 -10.90 13.25
CA TRP A 172 0.07 -9.49 13.51
C TRP A 172 0.74 -8.95 14.79
N PRO A 173 0.70 -9.62 15.96
CA PRO A 173 1.38 -9.09 17.15
C PRO A 173 2.89 -8.85 16.95
N ALA A 174 3.57 -9.76 16.24
CA ALA A 174 4.99 -9.63 15.95
C ALA A 174 5.25 -8.56 14.86
N LEU A 175 4.42 -8.53 13.81
CA LEU A 175 4.48 -7.47 12.79
C LEU A 175 4.27 -6.09 13.42
N LYS A 176 3.27 -5.94 14.28
CA LYS A 176 2.99 -4.70 15.00
C LYS A 176 4.22 -4.24 15.77
N ALA A 177 4.86 -5.12 16.53
CA ALA A 177 6.08 -4.81 17.28
C ALA A 177 7.24 -4.38 16.35
N ALA A 178 7.39 -5.04 15.19
CA ALA A 178 8.37 -4.66 14.17
C ALA A 178 8.11 -3.25 13.60
N PHE A 179 6.85 -2.93 13.27
CA PHE A 179 6.48 -1.59 12.80
C PHE A 179 6.64 -0.52 13.89
N ASP A 180 6.22 -0.80 15.13
CA ASP A 180 6.37 0.12 16.25
C ASP A 180 7.86 0.44 16.49
N THR A 181 8.71 -0.59 16.49
CA THR A 181 10.18 -0.42 16.60
C THR A 181 10.74 0.39 15.44
N TRP A 182 10.28 0.13 14.22
CA TRP A 182 10.79 0.82 13.05
C TRP A 182 10.36 2.30 13.00
N LEU A 183 9.11 2.60 13.39
CA LEU A 183 8.53 3.95 13.39
C LEU A 183 8.98 4.81 14.57
N ASP A 184 9.55 4.19 15.61
CA ASP A 184 10.11 4.89 16.77
C ASP A 184 11.15 5.92 16.34
N LEU A 185 11.13 7.09 16.98
CA LEU A 185 12.06 8.18 16.65
C LEU A 185 13.52 7.78 16.88
N ALA A 186 13.80 6.93 17.86
CA ALA A 186 15.14 6.44 18.15
C ALA A 186 15.74 5.61 17.01
N ASN A 187 14.90 5.01 16.15
CA ASN A 187 15.34 4.26 14.99
C ASN A 187 15.85 5.16 13.84
N PHE A 188 15.79 6.49 13.95
CA PHE A 188 16.29 7.39 12.91
C PHE A 188 17.42 8.27 13.45
N ASP A 189 18.48 8.44 12.65
CA ASP A 189 19.56 9.38 12.96
C ASP A 189 19.15 10.84 12.65
N ALA A 190 20.03 11.79 12.97
CA ALA A 190 19.79 13.22 12.73
C ALA A 190 19.61 13.58 11.24
N ALA A 191 20.08 12.73 10.32
CA ALA A 191 19.89 12.88 8.89
C ALA A 191 18.65 12.14 8.36
N GLY A 192 17.84 11.56 9.25
CA GLY A 192 16.64 10.81 8.90
C GLY A 192 16.91 9.41 8.35
N ARG A 193 18.13 8.88 8.46
CA ARG A 193 18.45 7.51 8.04
C ARG A 193 18.03 6.52 9.11
N GLN A 194 17.37 5.44 8.69
CA GLN A 194 16.99 4.35 9.59
C GLN A 194 18.26 3.65 10.13
N ARG A 195 18.27 3.32 11.41
CA ARG A 195 19.30 2.51 12.07
C ARG A 195 19.06 1.03 11.83
N GLN A 196 17.80 0.61 11.90
CA GLN A 196 17.34 -0.73 11.57
C GLN A 196 16.32 -0.69 10.44
N GLY A 197 16.54 -1.53 9.43
CA GLY A 197 15.61 -1.68 8.31
C GLY A 197 14.37 -2.48 8.70
N LEU A 198 13.19 -2.05 8.24
CA LEU A 198 11.93 -2.77 8.51
C LEU A 198 12.01 -4.24 8.05
N SER A 199 12.61 -4.51 6.89
CA SER A 199 12.81 -5.88 6.40
C SER A 199 13.57 -6.77 7.37
N ALA A 200 14.53 -6.23 8.14
CA ALA A 200 15.25 -7.02 9.14
C ALA A 200 14.36 -7.38 10.34
N LEU A 201 13.41 -6.50 10.67
CA LEU A 201 12.45 -6.69 11.76
C LEU A 201 11.30 -7.61 11.37
N THR A 202 10.83 -7.57 10.12
CA THR A 202 9.72 -8.39 9.63
C THR A 202 10.14 -9.76 9.12
N ARG A 203 11.39 -9.93 8.68
CA ARG A 203 11.91 -11.21 8.14
C ARG A 203 11.66 -12.42 9.06
N PRO A 204 11.86 -12.36 10.39
CA PRO A 204 11.59 -13.50 11.26
C PRO A 204 10.12 -13.92 11.33
N VAL A 205 9.20 -13.06 10.87
CA VAL A 205 7.75 -13.32 10.88
C VAL A 205 7.28 -13.99 9.58
N LEU A 206 8.06 -13.86 8.49
CA LEU A 206 7.70 -14.44 7.19
C LEU A 206 7.71 -15.98 7.26
N VAL A 207 6.63 -16.61 6.82
CA VAL A 207 6.53 -18.06 6.66
C VAL A 207 7.25 -18.50 5.38
N THR A 208 7.15 -17.69 4.34
CA THR A 208 7.70 -17.93 3.00
C THR A 208 8.17 -16.62 2.38
N SER A 209 9.40 -16.62 1.86
CA SER A 209 9.92 -15.52 1.04
C SER A 209 9.64 -15.75 -0.44
N ASP A 210 9.57 -14.67 -1.20
CA ASP A 210 9.46 -14.71 -2.64
C ASP A 210 10.78 -15.20 -3.25
N PRO A 211 10.76 -16.32 -3.99
CA PRO A 211 11.98 -16.87 -4.58
C PRO A 211 12.63 -15.95 -5.62
N ALA A 212 11.90 -14.95 -6.15
CA ALA A 212 12.44 -13.98 -7.09
C ALA A 212 13.20 -12.82 -6.42
N LEU A 213 13.18 -12.73 -5.08
CA LEU A 213 13.82 -11.66 -4.30
C LEU A 213 15.05 -12.12 -3.51
N LEU A 214 15.39 -13.40 -3.61
CA LEU A 214 16.59 -14.01 -3.03
C LEU A 214 17.87 -13.61 -3.78
#